data_AF-A0A392VKQ4-F1
#
_entry.id   AF-A0A392VKQ4-F1
#
_cell.length_a   1.000
_cell.length_b   1.000
_cell.length_c   1.000
_cell.angle_alpha   90.00
_cell.angle_beta   90.00
_cell.angle_gamma   90.00
#
_symmetry.space_group_name_H-M   'P 1'
#
loop_
_entity.id
_entity.type
_entity.pdbx_description
1 polymer ?
#
loop_
_entity_poly.entity_id
_entity_poly.type
_entity_poly.pdbx_seq_one_letter_code
_entity_poly.pdbx_strand_id
1 'polypeptide(L)' 'QFHNAVAQLRALNPDVELNMEGLDEEKEVCDGQILPPLPDEEN' A
#
# COMPACT_ATOMS: atom_id res chain seq x y z
N GLN A 1 6.42 -10.55 11.25
CA GLN A 1 6.44 -9.19 10.64
C GLN A 1 5.93 -9.34 9.22
N PHE A 2 4.96 -8.53 8.80
CA PHE A 2 4.46 -8.57 7.42
C PHE A 2 5.32 -7.69 6.53
N HIS A 3 5.54 -8.12 5.29
CA HIS A 3 6.40 -7.41 4.34
C HIS A 3 5.72 -6.16 3.76
N ASN A 4 4.38 -6.15 3.71
CA ASN A 4 3.59 -4.99 3.32
C ASN A 4 2.20 -5.02 3.99
N ALA A 5 1.47 -3.90 3.93
CA ALA A 5 0.14 -3.76 4.51
C ALA A 5 -0.91 -4.68 3.83
N VAL A 6 -0.76 -4.97 2.52
CA VAL A 6 -1.66 -5.85 1.77
C VAL A 6 -1.64 -7.28 2.31
N ALA A 7 -0.45 -7.82 2.59
CA ALA A 7 -0.27 -9.15 3.15
C ALA A 7 -0.90 -9.27 4.54
N GLN A 8 -0.80 -8.21 5.37
CA GLN A 8 -1.46 -8.16 6.67
C GLN A 8 -2.98 -8.09 6.53
N LEU A 9 -3.51 -7.24 5.65
CA LEU A 9 -4.95 -7.11 5.41
C LEU A 9 -5.58 -8.41 4.92
N ARG A 10 -4.93 -9.14 4.02
CA ARG A 10 -5.40 -10.48 3.58
C ARG A 10 -5.43 -11.49 4.72
N ALA A 11 -4.41 -11.51 5.57
CA ALA A 11 -4.35 -12.44 6.69
C ALA A 11 -5.44 -12.16 7.75
N LEU A 12 -5.79 -10.89 7.95
CA LEU A 12 -6.83 -10.49 8.91
C LEU A 12 -8.25 -10.64 8.36
N ASN A 13 -8.42 -10.63 7.04
CA ASN A 13 -9.74 -10.67 6.40
C ASN A 13 -9.82 -11.85 5.39
N PRO A 14 -9.76 -13.11 5.85
CA PRO A 14 -9.71 -14.27 4.97
C PRO A 14 -10.96 -14.47 4.11
N ASP A 15 -12.12 -13.99 4.58
CA ASP A 15 -13.41 -14.14 3.89
C ASP A 15 -13.81 -12.91 3.06
N VAL A 16 -12.91 -11.92 2.94
CA VAL A 16 -13.16 -10.66 2.20
C VAL A 16 -12.27 -10.61 0.97
N GLU A 17 -12.89 -10.45 -0.20
CA GLU A 17 -12.17 -10.18 -1.43
C GLU A 17 -11.76 -8.71 -1.46
N LEU A 18 -10.46 -8.45 -1.31
CA LEU A 18 -9.90 -7.10 -1.37
C LEU A 18 -9.77 -6.64 -2.83
N ASN A 19 -10.22 -5.42 -3.13
CA ASN A 19 -9.87 -4.79 -4.40
C ASN A 19 -8.37 -4.48 -4.40
N MET A 20 -7.66 -4.97 -5.42
CA MET A 20 -6.22 -4.83 -5.57
C MET A 20 -5.81 -3.80 -6.62
N GLU A 21 -6.76 -3.17 -7.29
CA GLU A 21 -6.49 -2.13 -8.28
C GLU A 21 -5.70 -0.97 -7.63
N GLY A 22 -4.51 -0.69 -8.16
CA GLY A 22 -3.61 0.36 -7.67
C GLY A 22 -2.87 0.04 -6.35
N LEU A 23 -2.96 -1.19 -5.84
CA LEU A 23 -2.21 -1.65 -4.65
C LEU A 23 -0.86 -2.30 -4.98
N ASP A 24 -0.49 -2.35 -6.26
CA ASP A 24 0.81 -2.77 -6.77
C ASP A 24 1.86 -1.66 -6.72
N GLU A 25 1.43 -0.41 -6.57
CA GLU A 25 2.30 0.74 -6.39
C GLU A 25 2.78 0.85 -4.94
N GLU A 26 4.09 1.01 -4.75
CA GLU A 26 4.61 1.42 -3.46
C GLU A 26 4.21 2.87 -3.16
N LYS A 27 3.79 3.12 -1.92
CA LYS A 27 3.47 4.46 -1.43
C LYS A 27 4.30 4.75 -0.19
N GLU A 28 4.84 5.95 -0.14
CA GLU A 28 5.56 6.42 1.04
C GLU A 28 4.55 6.79 2.14
N VAL A 29 4.82 6.34 3.37
CA VAL A 29 4.01 6.64 4.55
C VAL A 29 4.86 7.36 5.58
N CYS A 30 4.46 8.57 5.97
CA CYS A 30 5.12 9.38 6.99
C CYS A 30 4.09 9.79 8.06
N ASP A 31 4.42 9.55 9.33
CA ASP A 31 3.52 9.80 10.48
C ASP A 31 2.10 9.22 10.31
N GLY A 32 1.99 8.06 9.68
CA GLY A 32 0.71 7.38 9.43
C GLY A 32 -0.13 8.01 8.31
N GLN A 33 0.40 8.98 7.58
CA GLN A 33 -0.22 9.56 6.39
C GLN A 33 0.46 9.04 5.12
N ILE A 34 -0.34 8.68 4.12
CA ILE A 34 0.16 8.35 2.79
C ILE A 34 0.55 9.67 2.11
N LEU A 35 1.80 9.80 1.70
CA LEU A 35 2.26 10.98 0.99
C LEU A 35 1.80 10.93 -0.47
N PRO A 36 1.51 12.09 -1.09
CA PRO A 36 1.29 12.13 -2.53
C PRO A 36 2.54 11.60 -3.26
N PRO A 37 2.39 11.02 -4.46
CA PRO A 37 3.54 10.62 -5.26
C PRO A 37 4.48 11.82 -5.40
N LEU A 38 5.78 11.58 -5.16
CA LEU A 38 6.78 12.60 -5.44
C LEU A 38 6.68 12.96 -6.92
N PRO A 39 6.79 14.25 -7.29
CA PRO A 39 6.89 14.61 -8.70
C PRO A 39 8.04 13.81 -9.32
N ASP A 40 7.79 13.21 -10.48
CA ASP A 40 8.84 12.52 -11.22
C ASP A 40 10.05 13.46 -11.32
N GLU A 41 11.24 13.01 -10.90
CA GLU A 41 12.46 13.73 -11.20
C GLU A 41 12.58 13.80 -12.72
N GLU A 42 12.21 14.94 -13.31
CA GLU A 42 12.46 15.25 -14.72
C GLU A 42 13.99 15.16 -14.95
N ASN A 43 14.43 14.01 -15.48
CA ASN A 43 15.77 13.82 -16.05
C ASN A 43 15.76 14.17 -17.54
#